data_AF-A0A7V8WFC3-F1
#
_entry.id   AF-A0A7V8WFC3-F1
#
_cell.length_a   1.000
_cell.length_b   1.000
_cell.length_c   1.000
_cell.angle_alpha   90.00
_cell.angle_beta   90.00
_cell.angle_gamma   90.00
#
_symmetry.space_group_name_H-M   'P 1'
#
loop_
_entity.id
_entity.type
_entity.pdbx_description
1 polymer ?
#
loop_
_entity_poly.entity_id
_entity_poly.type
_entity_poly.pdbx_seq_one_letter_code
_entity_poly.pdbx_strand_id
1 'polypeptide(L)'
;MPTDFEELKRKLLQSDDEFRQLATKHHDLDERLHNYAERPYLTEPEQVEEVTLKKQKLQLKDRMEHILRKYGSNHAAAPARS
;
A
#
# COMPACT_ATOMS: atom_id res chain seq x y z
N MET A 1 14.23 1.90 14.08
CA MET A 1 14.42 2.86 12.97
C MET A 1 13.17 2.80 12.11
N PRO A 2 12.51 3.93 11.80
CA PRO A 2 11.44 3.94 10.81
C PRO A 2 12.04 3.36 9.52
N THR A 3 11.35 2.39 8.95
CA THR A 3 11.84 1.72 7.74
C THR A 3 11.96 2.75 6.61
N ASP A 4 12.97 2.65 5.75
CA ASP A 4 13.14 3.54 4.57
C ASP A 4 11.84 3.66 3.75
N PHE A 5 11.07 2.57 3.76
CA PHE A 5 9.70 2.48 3.25
C PHE A 5 8.73 3.50 3.88
N GLU A 6 8.71 3.66 5.20
CA GLU A 6 7.84 4.63 5.89
C GLU A 6 8.23 6.08 5.58
N GLU A 7 9.52 6.38 5.41
CA GLU A 7 9.97 7.72 5.02
C GLU A 7 9.58 8.06 3.58
N LEU A 8 9.81 7.13 2.63
CA LEU A 8 9.37 7.32 1.25
C LEU A 8 7.84 7.43 1.17
N LYS A 9 7.12 6.61 1.95
CA LYS A 9 5.67 6.66 2.08
C LYS A 9 5.19 8.05 2.50
N ARG A 10 5.84 8.66 3.50
CA ARG A 10 5.50 10.02 3.98
C ARG A 10 5.75 11.08 2.91
N LYS A 11 6.88 11.02 2.20
CA LYS A 11 7.18 11.95 1.09
C LYS A 11 6.16 11.82 -0.04
N LEU A 12 5.85 10.60 -0.45
CA LEU A 12 4.84 10.33 -1.48
C LEU A 12 3.44 10.73 -1.05
N LEU A 13 3.05 10.52 0.22
CA LEU A 13 1.79 11.01 0.76
C LEU A 13 1.62 12.53 0.65
N GLN A 14 2.72 13.30 0.66
CA GLN A 14 2.70 14.75 0.53
C GLN A 14 2.81 15.23 -0.92
N SER A 15 3.52 14.50 -1.77
CA SER A 15 3.83 14.93 -3.15
C SER A 15 3.03 14.22 -4.24
N ASP A 16 2.41 13.07 -3.94
CA ASP A 16 1.77 12.19 -4.92
C ASP A 16 0.34 11.81 -4.48
N ASP A 17 -0.66 12.36 -5.17
CA ASP A 17 -2.07 12.14 -4.85
C ASP A 17 -2.51 10.69 -5.10
N GLU A 18 -1.96 10.02 -6.12
CA GLU A 18 -2.22 8.61 -6.41
C GLU A 18 -1.76 7.74 -5.22
N PHE A 19 -0.57 8.00 -4.69
CA PHE A 19 -0.06 7.30 -3.52
C PHE A 19 -0.91 7.56 -2.28
N ARG A 20 -1.38 8.80 -2.08
CA ARG A 20 -2.30 9.13 -0.98
C ARG A 20 -3.60 8.34 -1.07
N GLN A 21 -4.19 8.24 -2.27
CA GLN A 21 -5.39 7.42 -2.49
C GLN A 21 -5.14 5.93 -2.24
N LEU A 22 -3.99 5.39 -2.68
CA LEU A 22 -3.60 4.01 -2.44
C LEU A 22 -3.41 3.73 -0.94
N ALA A 23 -2.79 4.65 -0.20
CA ALA A 23 -2.59 4.53 1.24
C ALA A 23 -3.93 4.55 2.00
N THR A 24 -4.87 5.42 1.62
CA THR A 24 -6.23 5.43 2.19
C THR A 24 -6.96 4.12 1.91
N LYS A 25 -6.95 3.63 0.67
CA LYS A 25 -7.55 2.34 0.32
C LYS A 25 -6.92 1.18 1.08
N HIS A 26 -5.60 1.20 1.26
CA HIS A 26 -4.92 0.17 2.03
C HIS A 26 -5.38 0.17 3.49
N HIS A 27 -5.57 1.34 4.09
CA HIS A 27 -6.06 1.44 5.46
C HIS A 27 -7.50 0.90 5.59
N ASP A 28 -8.38 1.27 4.66
CA ASP A 28 -9.76 0.76 4.63
C ASP A 28 -9.81 -0.77 4.48
N LEU A 29 -8.99 -1.34 3.58
CA LEU A 29 -8.89 -2.79 3.41
C LEU A 29 -8.29 -3.50 4.64
N ASP A 30 -7.35 -2.85 5.34
CA ASP A 30 -6.74 -3.38 6.56
C ASP A 30 -7.75 -3.43 7.70
N GLU A 31 -8.53 -2.35 7.89
CA GLU A 31 -9.60 -2.27 8.90
C GLU A 31 -10.69 -3.31 8.61
N ARG A 32 -11.13 -3.45 7.36
CA ARG A 32 -12.06 -4.51 6.95
C ARG A 32 -11.49 -5.89 7.26
N LEU A 33 -10.26 -6.18 6.82
CA LEU A 33 -9.58 -7.45 7.11
C LEU A 33 -9.47 -7.72 8.60
N HIS A 34 -9.19 -6.69 9.41
CA HIS A 34 -9.15 -6.80 10.86
C HIS A 34 -10.51 -7.23 11.40
N ASN A 35 -11.60 -6.61 10.94
CA ASN A 35 -12.95 -6.97 11.33
C ASN A 35 -13.30 -8.44 11.00
N TYR A 36 -12.89 -8.93 9.83
CA TYR A 36 -13.04 -10.35 9.48
C TYR A 36 -12.12 -11.25 10.32
N ALA A 37 -10.89 -10.84 10.60
CA ALA A 37 -9.95 -11.61 11.42
C ALA A 37 -10.36 -11.70 12.90
N GLU A 38 -11.04 -10.67 13.41
CA GLU A 38 -11.63 -10.65 14.75
C GLU A 38 -12.88 -11.56 14.85
N ARG A 39 -13.47 -11.94 13.72
CA ARG A 39 -14.60 -12.87 13.65
C ARG A 39 -14.10 -14.31 13.51
N PRO A 40 -14.17 -15.14 14.57
CA PRO A 40 -13.71 -16.53 14.51
C PRO A 40 -14.58 -17.45 13.64
N TYR A 41 -15.80 -17.02 13.28
CA TYR A 41 -16.73 -17.78 12.43
C TYR A 41 -17.17 -16.92 11.25
N LEU A 42 -16.35 -16.92 10.20
CA LEU A 42 -16.67 -16.29 8.92
C LEU A 42 -17.56 -17.22 8.09
N THR A 43 -18.68 -16.71 7.61
CA THR A 43 -19.53 -17.43 6.66
C THR A 43 -18.84 -17.58 5.29
N GLU A 44 -19.28 -18.53 4.46
CA GLU A 44 -18.74 -18.72 3.08
C GLU A 44 -18.55 -17.42 2.28
N PRO A 45 -19.54 -16.49 2.20
CA PRO A 45 -19.33 -15.22 1.50
C PRO A 45 -18.25 -14.34 2.16
N GLU A 46 -18.17 -14.33 3.50
CA GLU A 46 -17.16 -13.54 4.22
C GLU A 46 -15.74 -14.08 4.01
N GLN A 47 -15.55 -15.40 3.89
CA GLN A 47 -14.24 -15.97 3.57
C GLN A 47 -13.78 -15.59 2.16
N VAL A 48 -14.71 -15.59 1.20
CA VAL A 48 -14.42 -15.12 -0.17
C VAL A 48 -14.07 -13.63 -0.18
N GLU A 49 -14.78 -12.82 0.61
CA GLU A 49 -14.45 -11.42 0.84
C GLU A 49 -13.06 -11.27 1.48
N GLU A 50 -12.71 -12.01 2.53
CA GLU A 50 -11.39 -11.96 3.16
C GLU A 50 -10.27 -12.24 2.14
N VAL A 51 -10.42 -13.30 1.33
CA VAL A 51 -9.45 -13.65 0.29
C VAL A 51 -9.36 -12.56 -0.78
N THR A 52 -10.50 -11.97 -1.16
CA THR A 52 -10.56 -10.87 -2.12
C THR A 52 -9.90 -9.61 -1.57
N LEU A 53 -10.11 -9.28 -0.30
CA LEU A 53 -9.47 -8.16 0.39
C LEU A 53 -7.95 -8.38 0.52
N LYS A 54 -7.50 -9.59 0.86
CA LYS A 54 -6.08 -9.97 0.84
C LYS A 54 -5.45 -9.76 -0.53
N LYS A 55 -6.12 -10.20 -1.60
CA LYS A 55 -5.67 -9.96 -2.99
C LYS A 55 -5.59 -8.47 -3.30
N GLN A 56 -6.63 -7.70 -2.99
CA GLN A 56 -6.62 -6.25 -3.22
C GLN A 56 -5.51 -5.55 -2.43
N LYS A 57 -5.29 -5.94 -1.17
CA LYS A 57 -4.19 -5.41 -0.34
C LYS A 57 -2.83 -5.73 -0.96
N LEU A 58 -2.64 -6.93 -1.50
CA LEU A 58 -1.44 -7.31 -2.23
C LEU A 58 -1.27 -6.44 -3.50
N GLN A 59 -2.34 -6.23 -4.27
CA GLN A 59 -2.31 -5.36 -5.46
C GLN A 59 -2.00 -3.90 -5.10
N LEU A 60 -2.53 -3.37 -4.00
CA LEU A 60 -2.19 -2.03 -3.52
C LEU A 60 -0.73 -1.95 -3.12
N LYS A 61 -0.21 -2.98 -2.44
CA LYS A 61 1.21 -3.05 -2.08
C LYS A 61 2.10 -3.08 -3.32
N ASP A 62 1.77 -3.92 -4.30
CA ASP A 62 2.47 -4.00 -5.58
C ASP A 62 2.46 -2.64 -6.32
N ARG A 63 1.31 -1.96 -6.30
CA ARG A 63 1.18 -0.63 -6.92
C ARG A 63 1.97 0.44 -6.18
N MET A 64 1.99 0.42 -4.84
CA MET A 64 2.86 1.30 -4.05
C MET A 64 4.34 1.02 -4.35
N GLU A 65 4.73 -0.25 -4.47
CA GLU A 65 6.10 -0.65 -4.79
C GLU A 65 6.50 -0.22 -6.21
N HIS A 66 5.57 -0.28 -7.18
CA HIS A 66 5.78 0.23 -8.52
C HIS A 66 6.01 1.75 -8.52
N ILE A 67 5.24 2.51 -7.73
CA ILE A 67 5.45 3.94 -7.54
C ILE A 67 6.81 4.19 -6.89
N LEU A 68 7.12 3.51 -5.78
CA LEU A 68 8.41 3.62 -5.09
C LEU A 68 9.58 3.35 -6.06
N ARG A 69 9.47 2.32 -6.90
CA ARG A 69 10.47 1.97 -7.92
C ARG A 69 10.58 3.04 -9.00
N LYS A 70 9.46 3.59 -9.47
CA LYS A 70 9.44 4.69 -10.44
C LYS A 70 10.14 5.93 -9.86
N TYR A 71 9.88 6.27 -8.61
CA TYR A 71 10.51 7.40 -7.92
C TYR A 71 11.99 7.15 -7.63
N GLY A 72 12.37 5.94 -7.19
CA GLY A 72 13.76 5.54 -6.98
C GLY A 72 14.57 5.58 -8.28
N SER A 73 14.02 5.08 -9.39
CA SER A 73 14.64 5.18 -10.72
C SER A 73 14.70 6.63 -11.23
N ASN A 74 13.68 7.44 -10.96
CA ASN A 74 13.68 8.86 -11.34
C ASN A 74 14.68 9.68 -10.51
N HIS A 75 14.99 9.26 -9.28
CA HIS A 75 16.04 9.87 -8.45
C HIS A 75 17.44 9.34 -8.77
N ALA A 76 17.57 8.08 -9.20
CA ALA A 76 18.82 7.50 -9.66
C ALA A 76 19.27 8.01 -11.04
N ALA A 77 18.37 8.63 -11.81
CA ALA A 77 18.63 9.18 -13.14
C ALA A 77 18.83 10.72 -13.16
N ALA A 78 19.07 11.37 -12.02
CA ALA A 78 19.50 12.77 -11.99
C ALA A 78 21.05 12.84 -12.07
N PRO A 79 21.61 13.54 -13.08
CA PRO A 79 23.00 13.40 -13.48
C PRO A 79 23.97 14.16 -12.58
N ALA A 80 25.22 13.68 -12.58
CA ALA A 80 26.39 14.41 -12.17
C ALA A 80 26.29 15.91 -12.53
N ARG A 81 26.21 16.75 -11.50
CA ARG A 81 26.46 18.18 -11.61
C ARG A 81 27.20 18.62 -10.34
N SER A 82 28.53 18.55 -10.41
CA SER A 82 29.50 19.58 -10.01
C SER A 82 30.88 19.12 -10.42
#